data_AF-A0A968HNX7-F1
#
_entry.id   AF-A0A968HNX7-F1
#
_cell.length_a   1.000
_cell.length_b   1.000
_cell.length_c   1.000
_cell.angle_alpha   90.00
_cell.angle_beta   90.00
_cell.angle_gamma   90.00
#
_symmetry.space_group_name_H-M   'P 1'
#
loop_
_entity.id
_entity.type
_entity.pdbx_description
1 polymer ?
#
loop_
_entity_poly.entity_id
_entity_poly.type
_entity_poly.pdbx_seq_one_letter_code
_entity_poly.pdbx_strand_id
1 'polypeptide(L)'
;MGQQNRRMTQHHRKQLRRWRRRLVGGLLSLLVLMVALPVYSFKIEPFWLQVTPVSLTLPHLDTEFNGYRIVQLSDLQIVVQTRVGM
;
A
#
# COMPACT_ATOMS: atom_id res chain seq x y z
N MET A 1 -1.94 61.09 0.96
CA MET A 1 -2.36 59.88 1.72
C MET A 1 -2.62 58.67 0.80
N GLY A 2 -1.64 58.21 0.01
CA GLY A 2 -1.85 57.15 -1.00
C GLY A 2 -0.96 55.90 -0.88
N GLN A 3 0.09 55.93 -0.04
CA GLN A 3 1.07 54.83 0.02
C GLN A 3 0.82 53.82 1.14
N GLN A 4 0.14 54.21 2.22
CA GLN A 4 -0.10 53.33 3.37
C GLN A 4 -1.12 52.23 3.06
N ASN A 5 -2.15 52.55 2.25
CA ASN A 5 -3.19 51.60 1.84
C ASN A 5 -2.68 50.48 0.91
N ARG A 6 -1.56 50.73 0.20
CA ARG A 6 -0.92 49.73 -0.68
C ARG A 6 -0.10 48.68 0.08
N ARG A 7 0.34 48.95 1.32
CA ARG A 7 1.15 48.01 2.11
C ARG A 7 0.32 46.95 2.83
N MET A 8 -0.87 47.31 3.34
CA MET A 8 -1.77 46.34 4.00
C MET A 8 -2.30 45.26 3.03
N THR A 9 -2.63 45.64 1.80
CA THR A 9 -3.13 44.70 0.79
C THR A 9 -2.08 43.70 0.29
N GLN A 10 -0.78 44.02 0.41
CA GLN A 10 0.29 43.12 0.01
C GLN A 10 0.55 41.97 0.99
N HIS A 11 0.40 42.19 2.30
CA HIS A 11 0.60 41.14 3.30
C HIS A 11 -0.45 40.02 3.19
N HIS A 12 -1.72 40.40 3.00
CA HIS A 12 -2.83 39.44 2.85
C HIS A 12 -2.67 38.54 1.62
N ARG A 13 -2.25 39.10 0.48
CA ARG A 13 -2.00 38.34 -0.76
C ARG A 13 -0.85 37.34 -0.62
N LYS A 14 0.18 37.65 0.17
CA LYS A 14 1.32 36.75 0.43
C LYS A 14 0.94 35.56 1.32
N GLN A 15 0.02 35.76 2.27
CA GLN A 15 -0.46 34.71 3.16
C GLN A 15 -1.36 33.72 2.41
N LEU A 16 -2.33 34.22 1.64
CA LEU A 16 -3.20 33.39 0.78
C LEU A 16 -2.41 32.56 -0.24
N ARG A 17 -1.32 33.10 -0.78
CA ARG A 17 -0.45 32.39 -1.73
C ARG A 17 0.32 31.23 -1.07
N ARG A 18 0.67 31.32 0.22
CA ARG A 18 1.30 30.19 0.97
C ARG A 18 0.29 29.08 1.24
N TRP A 19 -0.92 29.43 1.68
CA TRP A 19 -2.00 28.47 1.91
C TRP A 19 -2.40 27.75 0.62
N ARG A 20 -2.54 28.48 -0.49
CA ARG A 20 -2.83 27.88 -1.80
C ARG A 20 -1.76 26.88 -2.24
N ARG A 21 -0.46 27.19 -2.05
CA ARG A 21 0.62 26.24 -2.37
C ARG A 21 0.55 24.97 -1.53
N ARG A 22 0.20 25.08 -0.24
CA ARG A 22 0.02 23.91 0.63
C ARG A 22 -1.17 23.06 0.19
N LEU A 23 -2.29 23.68 -0.17
CA LEU A 23 -3.47 22.97 -0.67
C LEU A 23 -3.18 22.27 -2.00
N VAL A 24 -2.54 22.96 -2.94
CA VAL A 24 -2.14 22.38 -4.23
C VAL A 24 -1.14 21.24 -4.03
N GLY A 25 -0.15 21.42 -3.14
CA GLY A 25 0.80 20.36 -2.80
C GLY A 25 0.10 19.15 -2.19
N GLY A 26 -0.82 19.36 -1.24
CA GLY A 26 -1.59 18.27 -0.62
C GLY A 26 -2.49 17.53 -1.62
N LEU A 27 -3.19 18.25 -2.51
CA LEU A 27 -3.99 17.66 -3.58
C LEU A 27 -3.14 16.84 -4.55
N LEU A 28 -1.95 17.35 -4.92
CA LEU A 28 -1.04 16.63 -5.79
C LEU A 28 -0.52 15.36 -5.11
N SER A 29 -0.15 15.42 -3.84
CA SER A 29 0.24 14.24 -3.05
C SER A 29 -0.88 13.20 -3.00
N LEU A 30 -2.11 13.64 -2.76
CA LEU A 30 -3.28 12.75 -2.72
C LEU A 30 -3.51 12.06 -4.07
N LEU A 31 -3.38 12.82 -5.16
CA LEU A 31 -3.51 12.30 -6.52
C LEU A 31 -2.42 11.26 -6.84
N VAL A 32 -1.17 11.51 -6.40
CA VAL A 32 -0.08 10.53 -6.53
C VAL A 32 -0.38 9.26 -5.75
N LEU A 33 -0.83 9.38 -4.49
CA LEU A 33 -1.18 8.23 -3.64
C LEU A 33 -2.34 7.40 -4.22
N MET A 34 -3.37 8.05 -4.76
CA MET A 34 -4.51 7.38 -5.42
C MET A 34 -4.09 6.50 -6.59
N VAL A 35 -3.01 6.84 -7.30
CA VAL A 35 -2.48 6.03 -8.41
C VAL A 35 -1.44 5.02 -7.91
N ALA A 36 -0.56 5.43 -7.00
CA ALA A 36 0.54 4.60 -6.53
C ALA A 36 0.06 3.38 -5.72
N LEU A 37 -0.94 3.55 -4.84
CA LEU A 37 -1.42 2.46 -3.99
C LEU A 37 -2.02 1.29 -4.79
N PRO A 38 -2.94 1.51 -5.76
CA PRO A 38 -3.41 0.42 -6.61
C PRO A 38 -2.28 -0.21 -7.42
N VAL A 39 -1.40 0.58 -8.03
CA VAL A 39 -0.27 0.04 -8.81
C VAL A 39 0.62 -0.85 -7.95
N TYR A 40 0.92 -0.42 -6.73
CA TYR A 40 1.68 -1.20 -5.76
C TYR A 40 0.96 -2.51 -5.42
N SER A 41 -0.33 -2.43 -5.06
CA SER A 41 -1.13 -3.60 -4.70
C SER A 41 -1.24 -4.62 -5.84
N PHE A 42 -1.38 -4.18 -7.10
CA PHE A 42 -1.54 -5.11 -8.23
C PHE A 42 -0.23 -5.59 -8.86
N LYS A 43 0.87 -4.84 -8.73
CA LYS A 43 2.16 -5.21 -9.36
C LYS A 43 3.24 -5.67 -8.41
N ILE A 44 3.27 -5.13 -7.19
CA ILE A 44 4.35 -5.39 -6.23
C ILE A 44 3.90 -6.42 -5.19
N GLU A 45 2.64 -6.38 -4.77
CA GLU A 45 2.03 -7.42 -3.93
C GLU A 45 0.94 -8.21 -4.71
N PRO A 46 1.26 -8.84 -5.87
CA PRO A 46 0.29 -9.57 -6.66
C PRO A 46 -0.05 -10.90 -5.96
N PHE A 47 -0.93 -10.83 -4.96
CA PHE A 47 -1.48 -11.96 -4.22
C PHE A 47 -0.47 -12.76 -3.40
N TRP A 48 -0.78 -12.90 -2.11
CA TRP A 48 0.03 -13.59 -1.09
C TRP A 48 0.09 -15.11 -1.30
N LEU A 49 -0.72 -15.65 -2.22
CA LEU A 49 -0.77 -17.09 -2.50
C LEU A 49 0.07 -17.43 -3.72
N GLN A 50 1.34 -17.75 -3.48
CA GLN A 50 2.21 -18.35 -4.47
C GLN A 50 2.18 -19.88 -4.33
N VAL A 51 1.77 -20.58 -5.39
CA VAL A 51 1.83 -22.05 -5.45
C VAL A 51 3.01 -22.46 -6.31
N THR A 52 4.03 -23.04 -5.68
CA THR A 52 5.23 -23.52 -6.36
C THR A 52 5.23 -25.06 -6.37
N PRO A 53 4.89 -25.71 -7.50
CA PRO A 53 4.99 -27.16 -7.59
C PRO A 53 6.47 -27.57 -7.64
N VAL A 54 6.86 -28.48 -6.75
CA VAL A 54 8.22 -29.05 -6.74
C VAL A 54 8.10 -30.55 -6.97
N SER A 55 8.67 -31.03 -8.07
CA SER A 55 8.80 -32.45 -8.35
C SER A 55 10.12 -32.94 -7.79
N LEU A 56 10.06 -33.87 -6.84
CA LEU A 56 11.24 -34.44 -6.19
C LEU A 56 11.26 -35.95 -6.39
N THR A 57 12.42 -36.48 -6.73
CA THR A 57 12.68 -37.93 -6.69
C THR A 57 13.40 -38.22 -5.38
N LEU A 58 12.77 -39.01 -4.52
CA LEU A 58 13.32 -39.39 -3.21
C LEU A 58 13.89 -40.83 -3.32
N PRO A 59 15.21 -41.00 -3.49
CA PRO A 59 15.81 -42.28 -3.91
C PRO A 59 15.72 -43.41 -2.86
N HIS A 60 15.37 -43.09 -1.62
CA HIS A 60 15.24 -44.06 -0.52
C HIS A 60 13.86 -44.01 0.15
N LEU A 61 12.84 -43.47 -0.55
CA LEU A 61 11.48 -43.47 -0.04
C LEU A 61 10.82 -44.81 -0.35
N ASP A 62 10.19 -45.42 0.65
CA ASP A 62 9.48 -46.69 0.48
C ASP A 62 8.39 -46.58 -0.60
N THR A 63 8.22 -47.66 -1.35
CA THR A 63 7.36 -47.68 -2.54
C THR A 63 5.87 -47.49 -2.23
N GLU A 64 5.47 -47.74 -0.99
CA GLU A 64 4.14 -47.45 -0.45
C GLU A 64 3.76 -45.97 -0.49
N PHE A 65 4.74 -45.07 -0.50
CA PHE A 65 4.52 -43.62 -0.61
C PHE A 65 4.50 -43.11 -2.07
N ASN A 66 4.60 -44.00 -3.06
CA ASN A 66 4.51 -43.61 -4.46
C ASN A 66 3.13 -43.01 -4.78
N GLY A 67 3.13 -41.85 -5.45
CA GLY A 67 1.90 -41.13 -5.83
C GLY A 67 1.34 -40.22 -4.73
N TYR A 68 1.94 -40.20 -3.54
CA TYR A 68 1.56 -39.26 -2.49
C TYR A 68 2.01 -37.83 -2.83
N ARG A 69 1.26 -36.85 -2.33
CA ARG A 69 1.57 -35.43 -2.49
C ARG A 69 1.65 -34.78 -1.11
N ILE A 70 2.72 -34.05 -0.88
CA ILE A 70 2.89 -33.21 0.31
C ILE A 70 2.56 -31.77 -0.07
N VAL A 71 1.79 -31.09 0.77
CA VAL A 71 1.55 -29.65 0.65
C VAL A 71 2.14 -28.98 1.88
N GLN A 72 3.07 -28.07 1.65
CA GLN A 72 3.63 -27.23 2.70
C GLN A 72 2.98 -25.86 2.63
N LEU A 73 2.43 -25.41 3.75
CA LEU A 73 1.89 -24.07 3.93
C LEU A 73 2.85 -23.30 4.83
N SER A 74 3.19 -22.08 4.45
CA SER A 74 4.10 -21.19 5.18
C SER A 74 3.54 -19.77 5.20
N ASP A 75 4.03 -18.94 6.13
CA ASP A 75 3.59 -17.54 6.28
C ASP A 75 2.08 -17.38 6.54
N LEU A 76 1.53 -18.29 7.35
CA LEU A 76 0.15 -18.20 7.81
C LEU A 76 0.03 -17.13 8.90
N GLN A 77 -0.58 -16.01 8.56
CA GLN A 77 -0.91 -14.95 9.52
C GLN A 77 -2.36 -15.09 9.98
N ILE A 78 -2.56 -15.69 11.16
CA ILE A 78 -3.89 -15.85 11.75
C ILE A 78 -4.28 -14.57 12.47
N VAL A 79 -5.24 -13.82 11.93
CA VAL A 79 -5.86 -12.69 12.63
C VAL A 79 -6.98 -13.22 13.50
N VAL A 80 -6.83 -13.10 14.82
CA VAL A 80 -7.93 -13.36 15.76
C VAL A 80 -8.95 -12.23 15.63
N GLN A 81 -10.12 -12.51 15.04
CA GLN A 81 -11.25 -11.59 15.12
C GLN A 81 -11.90 -11.71 16.50
N THR A 82 -11.58 -10.78 17.38
CA THR A 82 -12.39 -10.56 18.57
C THR A 82 -13.71 -9.94 18.11
N ARG A 83 -14.79 -10.73 18.06
CA ARG A 83 -16.14 -10.15 18.00
C ARG A 83 -16.33 -9.32 19.26
N VAL A 84 -16.27 -8.00 19.15
CA VAL A 84 -16.82 -7.12 20.18
C VAL A 84 -18.33 -7.09 19.92
N GLY A 85 -19.06 -7.89 20.69
CA GLY A 85 -20.50 -7.74 20.80
C GLY A 85 -20.79 -6.61 21.79
N MET A 86 -21.27 -5.48 21.26
CA MET A 86 -22.32 -4.58 21.78
C MET A 86 -22.28 -3.28 20.98
#